data_AF-A0A2J6Q061-F1
#
_entry.id   AF-A0A2J6Q061-F1
#
_cell.length_a   1.000
_cell.length_b   1.000
_cell.length_c   1.000
_cell.angle_alpha   90.00
_cell.angle_beta   90.00
_cell.angle_gamma   90.00
#
_symmetry.space_group_name_H-M   'P 1'
#
loop_
_entity.id
_entity.type
_entity.pdbx_description
1 polymer ?
#
loop_
_entity_poly.entity_id
_entity_poly.type
_entity_poly.pdbx_seq_one_letter_code
_entity_poly.pdbx_strand_id
1 'polypeptide(L)'
;MDICIPVDLDDNGLITNAAMVAGSIGMQISSSGTELHSGNGEMGVDTLQPMSGWWMYETKTEDELLEEKRVAYEEKRKVFPHYQFPEWNEKESVAYMGWD
;
A
#
# COMPACT_ATOMS: atom_id res chain seq x y z
N MET A 1 -8.76 17.69 3.87
CA MET A 1 -10.06 17.25 3.32
C MET A 1 -9.68 16.36 2.18
N ASP A 2 -9.77 15.06 2.39
CA ASP A 2 -9.20 14.09 1.47
C ASP A 2 -10.28 13.73 0.46
N ILE A 3 -9.95 13.80 -0.82
CA ILE A 3 -10.87 13.49 -1.90
C ILE A 3 -10.70 12.01 -2.23
N CYS A 4 -11.72 11.20 -1.93
CA CYS A 4 -11.80 9.80 -2.32
C CYS A 4 -12.84 9.65 -3.44
N ILE A 5 -12.44 8.99 -4.53
CA ILE A 5 -13.25 8.82 -5.74
C ILE A 5 -13.36 7.31 -6.02
N PRO A 6 -14.57 6.73 -6.05
CA PRO A 6 -14.74 5.36 -6.54
C PRO A 6 -14.47 5.31 -8.05
N VAL A 7 -13.73 4.31 -8.50
CA VAL A 7 -13.32 4.13 -9.90
C VAL A 7 -13.34 2.65 -10.29
N ASP A 8 -13.65 2.37 -11.55
CA ASP A 8 -13.43 1.05 -12.16
C ASP A 8 -12.06 1.04 -12.84
N LEU A 9 -11.16 0.16 -12.41
CA LEU A 9 -9.86 -0.03 -13.02
C LEU A 9 -9.94 -1.15 -14.07
N ASP A 10 -9.62 -0.84 -15.32
CA ASP A 10 -9.47 -1.82 -16.41
C ASP A 10 -7.99 -2.20 -16.57
N ASP A 11 -7.62 -3.39 -16.09
CA ASP A 11 -6.32 -4.01 -16.36
C ASP A 11 -6.46 -5.12 -17.40
N ASN A 12 -6.28 -4.75 -18.67
CA ASN A 12 -6.30 -5.68 -19.81
C ASN A 12 -7.60 -6.50 -19.91
N GLY A 13 -8.75 -5.89 -19.62
CA GLY A 13 -10.07 -6.52 -19.64
C GLY A 13 -10.52 -7.10 -18.31
N LEU A 14 -9.68 -7.06 -17.27
CA LEU A 14 -10.09 -7.34 -15.89
C LEU A 14 -10.56 -6.03 -15.24
N ILE A 15 -11.85 -5.93 -14.98
CA ILE A 15 -12.44 -4.76 -14.30
C ILE A 15 -12.41 -4.99 -12.79
N THR A 16 -11.73 -4.09 -12.06
CA THR A 16 -11.60 -4.12 -10.59
C THR A 16 -12.20 -2.86 -9.98
N ASN A 17 -13.08 -3.04 -8.98
CA ASN A 17 -13.59 -1.92 -8.18
C ASN A 17 -12.46 -1.36 -7.32
N ALA A 18 -12.17 -0.08 -7.45
CA ALA A 18 -11.12 0.59 -6.70
C ALA A 18 -11.58 1.94 -6.17
N ALA A 19 -10.82 2.46 -5.22
CA ALA A 19 -10.94 3.83 -4.75
C ALA A 19 -9.63 4.55 -4.98
N MET A 20 -9.74 5.81 -5.41
CA MET A 20 -8.62 6.68 -5.70
C MET A 20 -8.60 7.89 -4.76
N VAL A 21 -7.47 8.14 -4.11
CA VAL A 21 -7.30 9.19 -3.11
C VAL A 21 -6.18 10.14 -3.54
N ALA A 22 -6.47 11.44 -3.60
CA ALA A 22 -5.45 12.46 -3.83
C ALA A 22 -4.60 12.65 -2.57
N GLY A 23 -3.27 12.66 -2.70
CA GLY A 23 -2.38 12.89 -1.56
C GLY A 23 -0.92 13.09 -1.92
N SER A 24 -0.09 13.26 -0.88
CA SER A 24 1.36 13.21 -1.06
C SER A 24 1.79 11.75 -1.26
N ILE A 25 2.57 11.50 -2.30
CA ILE A 25 3.07 10.16 -2.66
C ILE A 25 4.56 9.98 -2.34
N GLY A 26 5.25 11.06 -1.96
CA GLY A 26 6.66 11.01 -1.59
C GLY A 26 7.35 12.37 -1.64
N MET A 27 8.68 12.34 -1.57
CA MET A 27 9.55 13.50 -1.61
C MET A 27 10.58 13.31 -2.72
N GLN A 28 10.64 14.27 -3.64
CA GLN A 28 11.77 14.37 -4.56
C GLN A 28 12.90 15.11 -3.86
N ILE A 29 14.08 14.53 -3.93
CA ILE A 29 15.28 15.01 -3.27
C ILE A 29 16.32 15.31 -4.35
N SER A 30 16.83 16.54 -4.42
CA SER A 30 17.79 16.96 -5.43
C SER A 30 18.84 17.94 -4.89
N SER A 31 19.91 18.13 -5.66
CA SER A 31 20.89 19.20 -5.45
C SER A 31 20.51 20.42 -6.27
N SER A 32 20.59 21.61 -5.69
CA SER A 32 20.46 22.89 -6.40
C SER A 32 21.64 23.18 -7.33
N GLY A 33 22.72 22.40 -7.25
CA GLY A 33 23.99 22.68 -7.90
C GLY A 33 24.86 23.70 -7.16
N THR A 34 24.44 24.12 -5.96
CA THR A 34 25.21 25.00 -5.09
C THR A 34 26.14 24.16 -4.21
N GLU A 35 27.38 24.64 -3.98
CA GLU A 35 28.27 24.01 -3.01
C GLU A 35 27.64 24.03 -1.62
N LEU A 36 27.57 22.86 -0.98
CA LEU A 36 26.95 22.73 0.34
C LEU A 36 27.89 23.19 1.46
N HIS A 37 29.20 22.99 1.25
CA HIS A 37 30.27 23.37 2.16
C HIS A 37 31.39 24.08 1.41
N SER A 38 31.74 25.28 1.86
CA SER A 38 32.80 26.10 1.27
C SER A 38 34.14 25.36 1.39
N GLY A 39 34.66 24.81 0.29
CA GLY A 39 36.06 24.38 0.20
C GLY A 39 36.33 22.98 -0.35
N ASN A 40 35.33 22.12 -0.52
CA ASN A 40 35.57 20.74 -1.02
C ASN A 40 35.00 20.46 -2.42
N GLY A 41 34.31 21.40 -3.06
CA GLY A 41 33.70 21.20 -4.39
C GLY A 41 32.57 20.16 -4.40
N GLU A 42 32.07 19.76 -3.23
CA GLU A 42 31.00 18.78 -3.08
C GLU A 42 29.64 19.46 -3.27
N MET A 43 28.93 19.07 -4.33
CA MET A 43 27.53 19.44 -4.51
C MET A 43 26.67 18.52 -3.65
N GLY A 44 26.14 19.07 -2.56
CA GLY A 44 25.28 18.35 -1.65
C GLY A 44 23.81 18.39 -2.09
N VAL A 45 23.02 17.53 -1.46
CA VAL A 45 21.58 17.44 -1.66
C VAL A 45 20.90 18.42 -0.69
N ASP A 46 20.23 19.44 -1.22
CA ASP A 46 19.70 20.57 -0.44
C ASP A 46 18.25 20.95 -0.77
N THR A 47 17.65 20.27 -1.76
CA THR A 47 16.31 20.57 -2.24
C THR A 47 15.38 19.40 -1.92
N LEU A 48 14.28 19.70 -1.22
CA LEU A 48 13.19 18.77 -0.92
C LEU A 48 11.90 19.29 -1.53
N GLN A 49 11.29 18.52 -2.42
CA GLN A 49 10.03 18.85 -3.06
C GLN A 49 8.99 17.75 -2.77
N PRO A 50 7.86 18.07 -2.10
CA PRO A 50 6.79 17.10 -1.91
C PRO A 50 6.16 16.77 -3.27
N MET A 51 6.00 15.48 -3.55
CA MET A 51 5.34 14.99 -4.75
C MET A 51 3.87 14.71 -4.42
N SER A 52 2.98 15.31 -5.21
CA SER A 52 1.54 15.04 -5.14
C SER A 52 1.16 14.02 -6.19
N GLY A 53 0.22 13.15 -5.88
CA GLY A 53 -0.28 12.13 -6.79
C GLY A 53 -1.56 11.49 -6.29
N TRP A 54 -1.87 10.35 -6.90
CA TRP A 54 -3.06 9.58 -6.60
C TRP A 54 -2.63 8.22 -6.05
N TRP A 55 -3.15 7.89 -4.87
CA TRP A 55 -3.16 6.51 -4.38
C TRP A 55 -4.38 5.81 -4.96
N MET A 56 -4.22 4.57 -5.39
CA MET A 56 -5.33 3.72 -5.80
C MET A 56 -5.23 2.41 -5.04
N TYR A 57 -6.34 1.95 -4.49
CA TYR A 57 -6.45 0.66 -3.84
C TYR A 57 -7.72 -0.03 -4.26
N GLU A 58 -7.64 -1.35 -4.39
CA GLU A 58 -8.79 -2.19 -4.64
C GLU A 58 -9.74 -2.13 -3.45
N THR A 59 -11.04 -1.99 -3.73
CA THR A 59 -12.08 -2.08 -2.71
C THR A 59 -12.71 -3.45 -2.75
N LYS A 60 -12.73 -4.11 -1.60
CA LYS A 60 -13.35 -5.43 -1.43
C LYS A 60 -14.46 -5.35 -0.40
N THR A 61 -15.47 -6.16 -0.61
CA THR A 61 -16.51 -6.46 0.37
C THR A 61 -15.94 -7.28 1.53
N GLU A 62 -16.64 -7.30 2.66
CA GLU A 62 -16.25 -8.15 3.79
C GLU A 62 -16.20 -9.64 3.40
N ASP A 63 -17.15 -10.09 2.59
CA ASP A 63 -17.23 -11.46 2.09
C ASP A 63 -16.01 -11.83 1.23
N GLU A 64 -15.58 -10.94 0.32
CA GLU A 64 -14.37 -11.13 -0.49
C GLU A 64 -13.10 -11.19 0.38
N LEU A 65 -12.98 -10.31 1.37
CA LEU A 65 -11.85 -10.31 2.30
C LEU A 65 -11.80 -11.59 3.16
N LEU A 66 -12.96 -12.07 3.60
CA LEU A 66 -13.08 -13.31 4.36
C LEU A 66 -12.65 -14.52 3.55
N GLU A 67 -13.08 -14.59 2.29
CA GLU A 67 -12.74 -15.67 1.39
C GLU A 67 -11.23 -15.70 1.07
N GLU A 68 -10.61 -14.55 0.80
CA GLU A 68 -9.16 -14.44 0.60
C GLU A 68 -8.37 -14.91 1.83
N LYS A 69 -8.81 -14.50 3.02
CA LYS A 69 -8.18 -14.94 4.28
C LYS A 69 -8.32 -16.44 4.50
N ARG A 70 -9.48 -17.01 4.15
CA ARG A 70 -9.72 -18.47 4.24
C ARG A 70 -8.80 -19.23 3.29
N VAL A 71 -8.72 -18.81 2.03
CA VAL A 71 -7.83 -19.42 1.03
C VAL A 71 -6.37 -19.32 1.48
N ALA A 72 -5.92 -18.13 1.90
CA ALA A 72 -4.55 -17.93 2.37
C ALA A 72 -4.22 -18.77 3.61
N TYR A 73 -5.18 -18.95 4.53
CA TYR A 73 -5.02 -19.82 5.68
C TYR A 73 -4.88 -21.30 5.26
N GLU A 74 -5.70 -21.77 4.32
CA GLU A 74 -5.61 -23.13 3.78
C GLU A 74 -4.30 -23.39 3.02
N GLU A 75 -3.83 -22.41 2.24
CA GLU A 75 -2.54 -22.49 1.56
C GLU A 75 -1.38 -22.55 2.55
N LYS A 76 -1.37 -21.69 3.58
CA LYS A 76 -0.35 -21.74 4.64
C LYS A 76 -0.34 -23.09 5.35
N ARG A 77 -1.51 -23.69 5.62
CA ARG A 77 -1.59 -25.05 6.19
C ARG A 77 -0.98 -26.12 5.31
N LYS A 78 -1.16 -26.02 3.98
CA LYS A 78 -0.54 -26.94 3.02
C LYS A 78 0.97 -26.77 2.96
N VAL A 79 1.46 -25.52 3.01
CA VAL A 79 2.89 -25.19 2.96
C VAL A 79 3.61 -25.59 4.25
N PHE A 80 2.96 -25.47 5.41
CA PHE A 80 3.54 -25.76 6.72
C PHE A 80 2.78 -26.87 7.47
N PRO A 81 2.79 -28.12 6.98
CA PRO A 81 1.94 -29.20 7.51
C PRO A 81 2.26 -29.60 8.96
N HIS A 82 3.46 -29.27 9.46
CA HIS A 82 3.88 -29.55 10.84
C HIS A 82 3.59 -28.42 11.83
N TYR A 83 3.16 -27.25 11.34
CA TYR A 83 2.81 -26.14 12.22
C TYR A 83 1.38 -26.33 12.74
N GLN A 84 1.20 -26.18 14.06
CA GLN A 84 -0.12 -26.19 14.67
C GLN A 84 -0.78 -24.83 14.46
N PHE A 85 -1.61 -24.73 13.42
CA PHE A 85 -2.42 -23.55 13.17
C PHE A 85 -3.61 -23.51 14.15
N PRO A 86 -3.95 -22.32 14.69
CA PRO A 86 -5.22 -22.14 15.39
C PRO A 86 -6.39 -22.43 14.46
N GLU A 87 -7.52 -22.91 14.98
CA GLU A 87 -8.72 -23.11 14.16
C GLU A 87 -9.17 -21.79 13.55
N TRP A 88 -9.70 -21.86 12.33
CA TRP A 88 -10.18 -20.68 11.63
C TRP A 88 -11.43 -20.11 12.32
N ASN A 89 -11.47 -18.79 12.45
CA ASN A 89 -12.54 -18.05 13.11
C ASN A 89 -12.84 -16.76 12.33
N GLU A 90 -14.05 -16.64 11.77
CA GLU A 90 -14.51 -15.45 11.01
C GLU A 90 -14.43 -14.16 11.82
N LYS A 91 -14.79 -14.20 13.11
CA LYS A 91 -14.89 -12.97 13.91
C LYS A 91 -13.53 -12.35 14.24
N GLU A 92 -12.51 -13.19 14.36
CA GLU A 92 -11.14 -12.76 14.63
C GLU A 92 -10.36 -12.49 13.33
N SER A 93 -10.81 -13.06 12.21
CA SER A 93 -10.14 -12.87 10.92
C SER A 93 -10.35 -11.45 10.36
N VAL A 94 -11.46 -10.77 10.67
CA VAL A 94 -11.71 -9.39 10.24
C VAL A 94 -10.98 -8.34 11.10
N ALA A 95 -10.49 -8.69 12.28
CA ALA A 95 -10.00 -7.74 13.29
C ALA A 95 -8.59 -7.14 13.05
N TYR A 96 -7.86 -7.54 12.02
CA TYR A 96 -6.54 -6.97 11.68
C TYR A 96 -6.62 -6.02 10.49
N MET A 97 -7.08 -4.79 10.72
CA MET A 97 -6.81 -3.63 9.87
C MET A 97 -6.67 -2.38 10.74
N GLY A 98 -5.55 -2.28 11.44
CA GLY A 98 -5.13 -1.10 12.17
C GLY A 98 -3.63 -1.20 12.40
N TRP A 99 -2.85 -0.32 11.78
CA TRP A 99 -1.43 -0.18 12.05
C TRP A 99 -1.26 0.55 13.38
N ASP A 100 -0.42 -0.01 14.26
CA ASP A 100 0.31 0.76 15.28
C ASP A 100 1.40 1.63 14.59
#